data_AF-A0A0B4GES5-F1
#
_entry.id   AF-A0A0B4GES5-F1
#
_cell.length_a   1.000
_cell.length_b   1.000
_cell.length_c   1.000
_cell.angle_alpha   90.00
_cell.angle_beta   90.00
_cell.angle_gamma   90.00
#
_symmetry.space_group_name_H-M   'P 1'
#
loop_
_entity.id
_entity.type
_entity.pdbx_description
1 polymer ?
#
loop_
_entity_poly.entity_id
_entity_poly.type
_entity_poly.pdbx_seq_one_letter_code
_entity_poly.pdbx_strand_id
1 'polypeptide(L)' 'MNIQLLIISRRAGSGKTSTSNEISEQLKLRGVCHAHIDGDNLDAMFPEEPAADSEGSRR' A
#
# COMPACT_ATOMS: atom_id res chain seq x y z
N MET A 1 24.35 -1.54 -6.82
CA MET A 1 23.20 -2.06 -6.06
C MET A 1 22.07 -2.28 -7.05
N ASN A 2 21.52 -3.49 -7.16
CA ASN A 2 20.45 -3.80 -8.11
C ASN A 2 19.13 -3.93 -7.33
N ILE A 3 18.08 -3.23 -7.78
CA ILE A 3 16.75 -3.28 -7.16
C ILE A 3 15.85 -4.06 -8.12
N GLN A 4 15.23 -5.11 -7.63
CA GLN A 4 14.25 -5.90 -8.38
C GLN A 4 12.84 -5.50 -7.93
N LEU A 5 11.97 -5.23 -8.90
CA LEU A 5 10.59 -4.83 -8.64
C LEU A 5 9.63 -5.78 -9.34
N LEU A 6 8.66 -6.29 -8.60
CA LEU A 6 7.54 -7.06 -9.13
C LEU A 6 6.27 -6.21 -9.03
N ILE A 7 5.67 -5.87 -10.18
CA ILE A 7 4.43 -5.08 -10.23
C ILE A 7 3.27 -6.01 -10.56
N ILE A 8 2.26 -6.03 -9.70
CA ILE A 8 1.03 -6.81 -9.90
C ILE A 8 -0.12 -5.85 -10.19
N SER A 9 -0.55 -5.76 -11.45
CA SER A 9 -1.59 -4.83 -11.91
C SER A 9 -2.74 -5.56 -12.60
N ARG A 10 -3.98 -5.35 -12.13
CA ARG A 10 -5.22 -5.86 -12.73
C ARG A 10 -6.42 -5.03 -12.25
N ARG A 11 -7.59 -5.25 -12.87
CA ARG A 11 -8.88 -4.65 -12.45
C ARG A 11 -9.18 -4.96 -10.99
N ALA A 12 -9.86 -4.04 -10.31
CA ALA A 12 -10.38 -4.28 -8.96
C ALA A 12 -11.21 -5.59 -8.90
N GLY A 13 -11.07 -6.34 -7.80
CA GLY A 13 -11.73 -7.63 -7.60
C GLY A 13 -11.05 -8.83 -8.28
N SER A 14 -9.95 -8.66 -9.03
CA SER A 14 -9.28 -9.76 -9.73
C SER A 14 -8.37 -10.64 -8.84
N GLY A 15 -8.37 -10.43 -7.52
CA GLY A 15 -7.49 -11.16 -6.59
C GLY A 15 -6.04 -10.68 -6.50
N LYS A 16 -5.70 -9.49 -7.02
CA LYS A 16 -4.32 -8.96 -6.99
C LYS A 16 -3.71 -8.91 -5.58
N THR A 17 -4.50 -8.51 -4.57
CA THR A 17 -4.08 -8.46 -3.17
C THR A 17 -3.78 -9.86 -2.66
N SER A 18 -4.68 -10.82 -2.88
CA SER A 18 -4.50 -12.23 -2.50
C SER A 18 -3.22 -12.83 -3.10
N THR A 19 -3.01 -12.62 -4.40
CA THR A 19 -1.79 -13.08 -5.08
C THR A 19 -0.53 -12.41 -4.52
N SER A 20 -0.56 -11.10 -4.26
CA SER A 20 0.58 -10.39 -3.69
C SER A 20 0.92 -10.88 -2.28
N ASN A 21 -0.10 -11.20 -1.46
CA ASN A 21 0.08 -11.74 -0.12
C ASN A 21 0.72 -13.13 -0.16
N GLU A 22 0.24 -14.00 -1.04
CA GLU A 22 0.82 -15.33 -1.21
C GLU A 22 2.29 -15.26 -1.65
N ILE A 23 2.62 -14.38 -2.61
CA ILE A 23 4.00 -14.16 -3.04
C ILE A 23 4.86 -13.66 -1.87
N SER A 24 4.36 -12.71 -1.08
CA SER A 24 5.03 -12.20 0.11
C SER A 24 5.33 -13.31 1.11
N GLU A 25 4.36 -14.17 1.42
CA GLU A 25 4.55 -15.32 2.31
C GLU A 25 5.58 -16.32 1.75
N GLN A 26 5.53 -16.62 0.45
CA GLN A 26 6.51 -17.51 -0.19
C GLN A 26 7.93 -16.94 -0.15
N LEU A 27 8.10 -15.62 -0.29
CA LEU A 27 9.40 -14.96 -0.16
C LEU A 27 9.90 -14.97 1.29
N LYS A 28 9.01 -14.78 2.28
CA LYS A 28 9.35 -14.92 3.71
C LYS A 28 9.81 -16.34 4.04
N LEU A 29 9.09 -17.36 3.57
CA LEU A 29 9.45 -18.77 3.77
C LEU A 29 10.83 -19.13 3.18
N ARG A 30 11.28 -18.40 2.16
CA ARG A 30 12.59 -18.57 1.53
C ARG A 30 13.68 -17.67 2.10
N GLY A 31 13.38 -16.89 3.14
CA GLY A 31 14.33 -15.96 3.76
C GLY A 31 14.72 -14.78 2.85
N VAL A 32 13.89 -14.43 1.87
CA VAL A 32 14.15 -13.30 0.97
C VAL A 32 13.62 -12.02 1.60
N CYS A 33 14.54 -11.15 2.03
CA CYS A 33 14.19 -9.81 2.49
C CYS A 33 13.58 -9.00 1.33
N HIS A 34 12.34 -8.52 1.53
CA HIS A 34 11.62 -7.72 0.54
C HIS A 34 10.66 -6.76 1.24
N ALA A 35 10.25 -5.72 0.52
CA ALA A 35 9.15 -4.84 0.92
C ALA A 35 7.91 -5.21 0.12
N HIS A 36 6.78 -5.41 0.80
CA HIS A 36 5.48 -5.63 0.20
C HIS A 36 4.67 -4.35 0.36
N ILE A 37 4.30 -3.74 -0.76
CA ILE A 37 3.61 -2.44 -0.81
C ILE A 37 2.34 -2.65 -1.62
N ASP A 38 1.19 -2.31 -1.04
CA ASP A 38 -0.10 -2.28 -1.73
C ASP A 38 -0.76 -0.90 -1.71
N GLY A 39 -1.88 -0.76 -2.41
CA GLY A 39 -2.61 0.50 -2.49
C GLY A 39 -3.21 0.93 -1.15
N ASP A 40 -3.61 -0.03 -0.31
CA ASP A 40 -4.24 0.25 0.99
C ASP A 40 -3.20 0.81 1.97
N ASN A 41 -1.97 0.29 1.93
CA ASN A 41 -0.84 0.82 2.70
C ASN A 41 -0.48 2.23 2.26
N LEU A 42 -0.52 2.51 0.95
CA LEU A 42 -0.22 3.84 0.42
C LEU A 42 -1.32 4.85 0.74
N ASP A 43 -2.59 4.43 0.66
CA ASP A 43 -3.75 5.26 0.99
C ASP A 43 -3.76 5.60 2.49
N ALA A 44 -3.46 4.63 3.36
CA ALA A 44 -3.35 4.84 4.81
C ALA A 44 -2.18 5.76 5.21
N MET A 45 -1.16 5.88 4.35
CA MET A 45 -0.02 6.78 4.57
C MET A 45 -0.23 8.15 3.92
N PHE A 46 -1.31 8.33 3.17
CA PHE A 46 -1.64 9.62 2.58
C PHE A 46 -1.98 10.59 3.72
N PRO A 47 -1.33 11.77 3.78
CA PRO A 47 -1.63 12.73 4.83
C PRO A 47 -3.09 13.18 4.72
N GLU A 48 -3.85 13.06 5.81
CA GLU A 48 -5.15 13.72 5.90
C GLU A 48 -4.91 15.22 5.79
N GLU A 49 -5.64 15.91 4.89
CA GLU A 49 -5.68 17.36 4.93
C GLU A 49 -6.08 17.77 6.36
N PRO A 50 -5.34 18.66 7.02
CA PRO A 50 -5.75 19.14 8.33
C PRO A 50 -7.17 19.67 8.18
N ALA A 51 -8.10 19.13 8.99
CA ALA A 51 -9.47 19.62 9.04
C ALA A 51 -9.38 21.13 9.12
N ALA A 52 -9.97 21.85 8.15
CA ALA A 52 -9.97 23.29 8.19
C ALA A 52 -10.63 23.69 9.50
N ASP A 53 -9.82 24.14 10.46
CA ASP A 53 -10.29 24.70 11.71
C ASP A 53 -11.31 25.75 11.31
N SER A 54 -12.58 25.45 11.55
CA SER A 54 -13.69 26.34 11.26
C SER A 54 -13.70 27.44 12.31
N GLU A 55 -12.59 28.18 12.43
CA GLU A 55 -12.52 29.45 13.15
C GLU A 55 -13.16 30.53 12.28
N GLY A 56 -14.48 30.41 12.15
CA GLY A 56 -15.36 31.37 11.52
C GLY A 56 -16.41 31.83 12.50
N SER A 57 -16.00 32.28 13.70
CA SER A 57 -16.83 33.12 14.55
C SER A 57 -17.32 34.32 13.74
N ARG A 58 -18.57 34.28 13.28
CA ARG A 58 -19.31 35.45 12.84
C ARG A 58 -20.58 35.56 13.67
N ARG A 59 -20.47 36.48 14.62
CA ARG A 59 -21.49 37.40 15.15
C ARG A 59 -22.87 37.31 14.51
#